data_AF-A0A0F8XA46-F1
#
_entry.id   AF-A0A0F8XA46-F1
#
_cell.length_a   1.000
_cell.length_b   1.000
_cell.length_c   1.000
_cell.angle_alpha   90.00
_cell.angle_beta   90.00
_cell.angle_gamma   90.00
#
_symmetry.space_group_name_H-M   'P 1'
#
loop_
_entity.id
_entity.type
_entity.pdbx_description
1 polymer ?
#
loop_
_entity_poly.entity_id
_entity_poly.type
_entity_poly.pdbx_seq_one_letter_code
_entity_poly.pdbx_strand_id
1 'polypeptide(L)'
;RKYCLNFAYSTDFEIDAKYLRSLFDPDKFMVKITPIHNNNACRENNIRTVGGYDSYHPYARPERELIEQGFDVLVFVPSSDEEDGLVTCGNAILGGGKLTVDQSVIKIEGLA
;
A
#
# COMPACT_ATOMS: atom_id res chain seq x y z
N ARG A 1 10.16 19.58 6.06
CA ARG A 1 10.27 18.20 5.51
C ARG A 1 9.77 17.25 6.59
N LYS A 2 8.80 16.38 6.29
CA LYS A 2 8.18 15.47 7.28
C LYS A 2 8.78 14.05 7.21
N TYR A 3 8.74 13.32 8.32
CA TYR A 3 9.07 11.90 8.40
C TYR A 3 7.85 11.05 8.00
N CYS A 4 8.05 9.96 7.27
CA CYS A 4 6.94 9.15 6.77
C CYS A 4 6.70 7.91 7.65
N LEU A 5 5.50 7.79 8.19
CA LEU A 5 4.99 6.57 8.80
C LEU A 5 4.37 5.72 7.67
N ASN A 6 4.99 4.59 7.33
CA ASN A 6 4.54 3.72 6.24
C ASN A 6 3.78 2.53 6.81
N PHE A 7 2.48 2.44 6.53
CA PHE A 7 1.61 1.34 6.97
C PHE A 7 1.29 0.40 5.82
N ALA A 8 1.54 -0.88 6.04
CA ALA A 8 1.05 -1.96 5.20
C ALA A 8 -0.37 -2.32 5.66
N TYR A 9 -1.36 -2.11 4.81
CA TYR A 9 -2.79 -2.15 5.13
C TYR A 9 -3.45 -3.43 4.62
N SER A 10 -4.15 -4.13 5.51
CA SER A 10 -5.09 -5.23 5.23
C SER A 10 -6.52 -4.74 5.49
N THR A 11 -7.52 -5.29 4.81
CA THR A 11 -8.94 -4.96 5.09
C THR A 11 -9.32 -5.27 6.54
N ASP A 12 -8.66 -6.26 7.15
CA ASP A 12 -8.92 -6.68 8.53
C ASP A 12 -8.11 -5.89 9.58
N PHE A 13 -7.24 -4.96 9.16
CA PHE A 13 -6.37 -4.21 10.07
C PHE A 13 -6.89 -2.79 10.32
N GLU A 14 -6.74 -2.33 11.56
CA GLU A 14 -7.13 -0.99 11.97
C GLU A 14 -5.94 -0.02 11.86
N ILE A 15 -6.20 1.17 11.31
CA ILE A 15 -5.33 2.34 11.45
C ILE A 15 -6.10 3.35 12.31
N ASP A 16 -5.80 3.38 13.61
CA ASP A 16 -6.42 4.33 14.53
C ASP A 16 -5.73 5.71 14.42
N ALA A 17 -6.36 6.61 13.67
CA ALA A 17 -5.86 7.95 13.44
C ALA A 17 -5.71 8.77 14.73
N LYS A 18 -6.61 8.62 15.71
CA LYS A 18 -6.56 9.37 16.97
C LYS A 18 -5.41 8.89 17.83
N TYR A 19 -5.21 7.58 17.89
CA TYR A 19 -4.07 7.00 18.59
C TYR A 19 -2.76 7.45 17.96
N LEU A 20 -2.65 7.42 16.62
CA LEU A 20 -1.47 7.94 15.92
C LEU A 20 -1.21 9.42 16.21
N ARG A 21 -2.24 10.27 16.25
CA ARG A 21 -2.10 11.69 16.61
C ARG A 21 -1.58 11.88 18.04
N SER A 22 -1.92 10.97 18.97
CA SER A 22 -1.41 11.02 20.34
C SER A 22 0.07 10.70 20.45
N LEU A 23 0.62 9.96 19.47
CA LEU A 23 2.01 9.52 19.44
C LEU A 23 2.89 10.39 18.54
N PHE A 24 2.34 10.92 17.44
CA PHE A 24 3.09 11.60 16.40
C PHE A 24 2.51 12.98 16.08
N ASP A 25 3.42 13.96 16.04
CA ASP A 25 3.15 15.35 15.69
C ASP A 25 2.94 15.50 14.16
N PRO A 26 1.74 15.85 13.68
CA PRO A 26 1.47 15.91 12.24
C PRO A 26 2.25 17.00 11.49
N ASP A 27 2.80 17.99 12.18
CA ASP A 27 3.69 18.98 11.55
C ASP A 27 5.07 18.37 11.23
N LYS A 28 5.42 17.26 11.89
CA LYS A 28 6.69 16.54 11.72
C LYS A 28 6.54 15.22 10.98
N PHE A 29 5.35 14.61 11.02
CA PHE A 29 5.09 13.29 10.44
C PHE A 29 4.00 13.35 9.37
N MET A 30 4.19 12.57 8.32
CA MET A 30 3.19 12.25 7.31
C MET A 30 2.90 10.75 7.33
N VAL A 31 1.76 10.34 6.78
CA VAL A 31 1.36 8.93 6.72
C VAL A 31 1.31 8.46 5.27
N LYS A 32 1.89 7.29 5.01
CA LYS A 32 1.75 6.58 3.74
C LYS A 32 1.02 5.26 3.98
N ILE A 33 -0.06 5.03 3.25
CA ILE A 33 -0.80 3.78 3.26
C ILE A 33 -0.43 3.00 2.00
N THR A 34 -0.03 1.74 2.19
CA THR A 34 0.32 0.80 1.12
C THR A 34 -0.47 -0.48 1.33
N PRO A 35 -1.03 -1.16 0.31
CA PRO A 35 -1.59 -2.49 0.48
C PRO A 35 -0.56 -3.49 0.96
N ILE A 36 -1.06 -4.56 1.58
CA ILE A 36 -0.29 -5.77 1.76
C ILE A 36 -0.30 -6.56 0.44
N HIS A 37 0.90 -6.85 -0.06
CA HIS A 37 1.13 -7.65 -1.26
C HIS A 37 0.81 -9.13 -0.99
N ASN A 38 0.18 -9.79 -1.97
CA ASN A 38 -0.38 -11.13 -1.79
C ASN A 38 0.69 -12.21 -1.96
N ASN A 39 1.75 -12.13 -1.15
CA ASN A 39 2.83 -13.13 -1.13
C ASN A 39 2.37 -14.42 -0.43
N ASN A 40 3.21 -15.47 -0.49
CA ASN A 40 2.87 -16.79 0.08
C ASN A 40 2.54 -16.72 1.58
N ALA A 41 3.30 -15.93 2.35
CA ALA A 41 3.05 -15.76 3.78
C ALA A 41 1.69 -15.08 4.05
N CYS A 42 1.29 -14.09 3.24
CA CYS A 42 -0.01 -13.43 3.37
C CYS A 42 -1.16 -14.40 3.04
N ARG A 43 -1.01 -15.24 2.02
CA ARG A 43 -1.99 -16.29 1.67
C ARG A 43 -2.15 -17.32 2.78
N GLU A 44 -1.05 -17.81 3.32
CA GLU A 44 -1.05 -18.80 4.41
C GLU A 44 -1.71 -18.25 5.68
N ASN A 45 -1.58 -16.95 5.93
CA ASN A 45 -2.14 -16.27 7.10
C ASN A 45 -3.49 -15.58 6.84
N ASN A 46 -4.07 -15.74 5.65
CA ASN A 46 -5.32 -15.09 5.22
C ASN A 46 -5.31 -13.55 5.36
N ILE A 47 -4.15 -12.91 5.18
CA ILE A 47 -3.99 -11.45 5.23
C ILE A 47 -4.16 -10.90 3.82
N ARG A 48 -5.16 -10.02 3.60
CA ARG A 48 -5.45 -9.48 2.27
C ARG A 48 -6.10 -8.10 2.30
N THR A 49 -5.80 -7.29 1.28
CA THR A 49 -6.53 -6.05 1.00
C THR A 49 -7.58 -6.31 -0.06
N VAL A 50 -8.82 -6.58 0.35
CA VAL A 50 -9.94 -6.84 -0.57
C VAL A 50 -10.24 -5.57 -1.38
N GLY A 51 -10.19 -5.69 -2.71
CA GLY A 51 -10.45 -4.58 -3.65
C GLY A 51 -9.33 -3.51 -3.71
N GLY A 52 -8.21 -3.72 -3.01
CA GLY A 52 -7.12 -2.73 -2.94
C GLY A 52 -6.29 -2.59 -4.22
N TYR A 53 -6.40 -3.56 -5.13
CA TYR A 53 -5.73 -3.57 -6.44
C TYR A 53 -6.62 -3.01 -7.56
N ASP A 54 -7.93 -2.97 -7.34
CA ASP A 54 -8.93 -2.55 -8.33
C ASP A 54 -9.47 -1.14 -8.07
N SER A 55 -9.33 -0.66 -6.83
CA SER A 55 -9.92 0.62 -6.41
C SER A 55 -9.21 1.20 -5.20
N TYR A 56 -9.20 2.53 -5.12
CA TYR A 56 -8.78 3.28 -3.95
C TYR A 56 -9.78 3.14 -2.76
N HIS A 57 -11.01 2.67 -3.01
CA HIS A 57 -12.09 2.65 -2.03
C HIS A 57 -11.74 2.03 -0.66
N PRO A 58 -10.97 0.93 -0.56
CA PRO A 58 -10.60 0.34 0.73
C PRO A 58 -9.77 1.26 1.63
N TYR A 59 -9.05 2.22 1.04
CA TYR A 59 -8.18 3.16 1.76
C TYR A 59 -8.88 4.47 2.12
N ALA A 60 -10.08 4.72 1.57
CA ALA A 60 -10.75 6.01 1.69
C ALA A 60 -11.10 6.38 3.12
N ARG A 61 -11.56 5.40 3.90
CA ARG A 61 -11.87 5.61 5.32
C ARG A 61 -10.61 5.94 6.15
N PRO A 62 -9.56 5.10 6.18
CA PRO A 62 -8.37 5.41 6.97
C PRO A 62 -7.66 6.68 6.49
N GLU A 63 -7.63 6.97 5.18
CA GLU A 63 -7.07 8.22 4.67
C GLU A 63 -7.82 9.44 5.23
N ARG A 64 -9.15 9.46 5.10
CA ARG A 64 -9.99 10.55 5.62
C ARG A 64 -9.77 10.76 7.12
N GLU A 65 -9.78 9.69 7.91
CA GLU A 65 -9.63 9.78 9.36
C GLU A 65 -8.26 10.35 9.77
N LEU A 66 -7.19 10.01 9.04
CA LEU A 66 -5.85 10.57 9.24
C LEU A 66 -5.76 12.05 8.87
N ILE A 67 -6.37 12.45 7.74
CA ILE A 67 -6.44 13.85 7.31
C ILE A 67 -7.21 14.69 8.35
N GLU A 68 -8.31 14.16 8.90
CA GLU A 68 -9.08 14.81 9.98
C GLU A 68 -8.26 15.02 11.26
N GLN A 69 -7.22 14.20 11.48
CA GLN A 69 -6.26 14.40 12.57
C GLN A 69 -5.07 15.30 12.19
N GLY A 70 -5.05 15.87 10.98
CA GLY A 70 -4.06 16.84 10.51
C GLY A 70 -2.81 16.26 9.85
N PHE A 71 -2.78 14.96 9.56
CA PHE A 71 -1.66 14.36 8.82
C PHE A 71 -1.75 14.65 7.32
N ASP A 72 -0.60 14.85 6.68
CA ASP A 72 -0.50 14.68 5.23
C ASP A 72 -0.53 13.18 4.94
N VAL A 73 -1.38 12.75 4.01
CA VAL A 73 -1.56 11.32 3.71
C VAL A 73 -1.28 11.04 2.23
N LEU A 74 -0.54 9.96 1.97
CA LEU A 74 -0.29 9.43 0.64
C LEU A 74 -0.80 7.98 0.58
N VAL A 75 -1.74 7.70 -0.32
CA VAL A 75 -2.18 6.33 -0.59
C VAL A 75 -1.50 5.80 -1.85
N PHE A 76 -0.81 4.67 -1.72
CA PHE A 76 -0.26 3.93 -2.85
C PHE A 76 -1.25 2.86 -3.28
N VAL A 77 -1.73 2.95 -4.52
CA VAL A 77 -2.59 1.95 -5.14
C VAL A 77 -1.75 1.21 -6.20
N PRO A 78 -1.40 -0.06 -5.98
CA PRO A 78 -0.57 -0.83 -6.89
C PRO A 78 -1.37 -1.24 -8.12
N SER A 79 -0.67 -1.45 -9.23
CA SER A 79 -1.24 -2.11 -10.40
C SER A 79 -1.03 -3.63 -10.34
N SER A 80 -1.87 -4.40 -11.03
CA SER A 80 -1.67 -5.85 -11.19
C SER A 80 -0.33 -6.17 -11.87
N ASP A 81 0.12 -5.32 -12.80
CA ASP A 81 1.40 -5.48 -13.49
C ASP A 81 2.60 -5.41 -12.54
N GLU A 82 2.55 -4.54 -11.51
CA GLU A 82 3.61 -4.45 -10.50
C GLU A 82 3.67 -5.71 -9.62
N GLU A 83 2.53 -6.31 -9.32
CA GLU A 83 2.44 -7.54 -8.54
C GLU A 83 2.97 -8.74 -9.36
N ASP A 84 2.55 -8.88 -10.61
CA ASP A 84 2.99 -9.95 -11.53
C ASP A 84 4.49 -9.83 -11.88
N GLY A 85 4.98 -8.60 -11.97
CA GLY A 85 6.40 -8.30 -12.14
C GLY A 85 7.24 -8.59 -10.90
N LEU A 86 6.63 -8.92 -9.75
CA LEU A 86 7.28 -9.14 -8.45
C LEU A 86 8.12 -7.93 -7.98
N VAL A 87 7.82 -6.73 -8.48
CA VAL A 87 8.54 -5.49 -8.15
C VAL A 87 7.96 -4.78 -6.92
N THR A 88 6.88 -5.32 -6.36
CA THR A 88 6.25 -4.81 -5.14
C THR A 88 7.05 -5.13 -3.87
N CYS A 89 6.92 -4.27 -2.86
CA CYS A 89 7.64 -4.40 -1.59
C CYS A 89 7.34 -5.76 -0.93
N GLY A 90 8.37 -6.58 -0.72
CA GLY A 90 8.27 -7.90 -0.11
C GLY A 90 8.18 -9.07 -1.11
N ASN A 91 7.80 -8.85 -2.36
CA ASN A 91 7.70 -9.92 -3.36
C ASN A 91 9.05 -10.32 -3.97
N ALA A 92 10.03 -9.41 -4.03
CA ALA A 92 11.36 -9.70 -4.58
C ALA A 92 12.10 -10.86 -3.88
N ILE A 93 11.79 -11.15 -2.61
CA ILE A 93 12.42 -12.23 -1.83
C ILE A 93 11.40 -13.27 -1.37
N LEU A 94 10.18 -12.86 -0.98
CA LEU A 94 9.19 -13.74 -0.35
C LEU A 94 8.01 -14.11 -1.28
N GLY A 95 8.00 -13.59 -2.52
CA GLY A 95 6.88 -13.79 -3.42
C GLY A 95 6.70 -15.24 -3.87
N GLY A 96 7.79 -16.02 -3.92
CA GLY A 96 7.80 -17.42 -4.39
C GLY A 96 7.26 -17.60 -5.82
N GLY A 97 6.95 -16.49 -6.51
CA GLY A 97 6.38 -16.45 -7.84
C GLY A 97 7.45 -16.63 -8.91
N LYS A 98 7.03 -17.14 -10.05
CA LYS A 98 7.83 -17.14 -11.27
C LYS A 98 7.52 -15.84 -12.01
N LEU A 99 8.54 -15.08 -12.38
CA LEU A 99 8.36 -13.84 -13.13
C LEU A 99 7.53 -14.11 -14.40
N THR A 100 6.37 -13.47 -14.51
CA THR A 100 5.46 -13.55 -15.66
C THR A 100 5.33 -12.18 -16.29
N VAL A 101 6.31 -11.82 -17.12
CA VAL A 101 6.30 -10.57 -17.88
C VAL A 101 6.14 -10.89 -19.36
N ASP A 102 5.14 -10.29 -20.00
CA ASP A 102 5.03 -10.28 -21.46
C ASP A 102 6.05 -9.30 -22.03
N GLN A 103 7.10 -9.81 -22.67
CA GLN A 103 8.16 -9.00 -23.27
C GLN A 103 7.80 -8.43 -24.65
N SER A 104 6.66 -8.83 -25.22
CA SER A 104 6.26 -8.41 -26.57
C SER A 104 5.62 -7.01 -26.60
N VAL A 105 5.21 -6.47 -25.45
CA VAL A 105 4.54 -5.18 -25.33
C VAL A 105 5.20 -4.35 -24.22
N ILE A 106 5.68 -3.15 -24.55
CA ILE A 106 6.07 -2.16 -23.54
C ILE A 106 4.77 -1.61 -22.94
N LYS A 107 4.49 -1.97 -21.68
CA LYS A 107 3.25 -1.57 -20.98
C LYS A 107 3.29 -0.15 -20.39
N ILE A 108 4.46 0.48 -20.39
CA ILE A 108 4.65 1.84 -19.86
C ILE A 108 5.30 2.68 -20.96
N GLU A 109 4.51 3.54 -21.57
CA GLU A 109 5.02 4.60 -22.44
C GLU A 109 5.25 5.85 -21.58
N GLY A 110 6.51 6.29 -21.49
CA GLY A 110 6.82 7.57 -20.87
C GLY A 110 6.22 8.70 -21.70
N LEU A 111 5.69 9.73 -21.02
CA LEU A 111 5.31 10.97 -21.71
C LEU A 111 6.59 11.63 -22.24
N ALA A 112 6.66 11.82 -23.56
CA ALA A 112 7.70 12.58 -24.23
C ALA A 112 7.58 14.09 -23.96
#